data_AF-A0A3N5N368-F1
#
_entry.id   AF-A0A3N5N368-F1
#
_cell.length_a   1.000
_cell.length_b   1.000
_cell.length_c   1.000
_cell.angle_alpha   90.00
_cell.angle_beta   90.00
_cell.angle_gamma   90.00
#
_symmetry.space_group_name_H-M   'P 1'
#
loop_
_entity.id
_entity.type
_entity.pdbx_description
1 polymer ?
#
loop_
_entity_poly.entity_id
_entity_poly.type
_entity_poly.pdbx_seq_one_letter_code
_entity_poly.pdbx_strand_id
1 'polypeptide(L)'
;MNFRTVLISALVLAVLLVAAGCFEPEPPVITPTPTTVPTTMPATSPIPVPTTKASTLPGPTDTLPPQWPLSFTVEKAGMYSTTIITHFDGGKGLMYVTRMDVRVTHPDGTVLTDGLAKPRMGDTVEIAGTSGTDRVEVIVAMASGEAYKVIDKQVAYKPH
;
A
#
# COMPACT_ATOMS: atom_id res chain seq x y z
N MET A 1 18.57 -65.67 10.56
CA MET A 1 18.33 -64.37 9.92
C MET A 1 16.91 -64.35 9.40
N ASN A 2 16.07 -63.43 9.88
CA ASN A 2 14.62 -63.56 9.78
C ASN A 2 14.15 -63.18 8.36
N PHE A 3 13.38 -64.04 7.69
CA PHE A 3 12.95 -63.82 6.30
C PHE A 3 12.22 -62.46 6.11
N ARG A 4 11.51 -62.00 7.15
CA ARG A 4 10.85 -60.68 7.17
C ARG A 4 11.84 -59.51 7.16
N THR A 5 13.00 -59.62 7.79
CA THR A 5 14.01 -58.54 7.79
C THR A 5 14.74 -58.45 6.46
N VAL A 6 14.89 -59.57 5.74
CA VAL A 6 15.48 -59.62 4.39
C VAL A 6 14.56 -58.99 3.34
N LEU A 7 13.24 -59.18 3.47
CA LEU A 7 12.26 -58.56 2.57
C LEU A 7 12.19 -57.03 2.73
N ILE A 8 12.27 -56.53 3.97
CA ILE A 8 12.22 -55.09 4.24
C ILE A 8 13.48 -54.38 3.73
N SER A 9 14.66 -54.99 3.90
CA SER A 9 15.91 -54.40 3.39
C SER A 9 15.94 -54.38 1.86
N ALA A 10 15.42 -55.41 1.19
CA ALA A 10 15.33 -55.44 -0.27
C ALA A 10 14.38 -54.36 -0.82
N LEU A 11 13.23 -54.13 -0.16
CA LEU A 11 12.27 -53.10 -0.56
C LEU A 11 12.84 -51.68 -0.40
N VAL A 12 13.54 -51.41 0.71
CA VAL A 12 14.17 -50.10 0.95
C VAL A 12 15.29 -49.82 -0.05
N LEU A 13 16.08 -50.84 -0.40
CA LEU A 13 17.15 -50.71 -1.40
C LEU A 13 16.60 -50.43 -2.81
N ALA A 14 15.45 -51.03 -3.16
CA ALA A 14 14.80 -50.79 -4.45
C ALA A 14 14.27 -49.36 -4.61
N VAL A 15 13.77 -48.73 -3.55
CA VAL A 15 13.26 -47.35 -3.58
C VAL A 15 14.39 -46.33 -3.74
N LEU A 16 15.56 -46.58 -3.14
CA LEU A 16 16.74 -45.72 -3.25
C LEU A 16 17.36 -45.70 -4.66
N LEU A 17 17.19 -46.78 -5.44
CA LEU A 17 17.74 -46.89 -6.79
C LEU A 17 16.93 -46.12 -7.85
N VAL A 18 15.68 -45.73 -7.56
CA VAL A 18 14.83 -44.98 -8.52
C VAL A 18 15.13 -43.48 -8.51
N ALA A 19 15.82 -42.97 -7.50
CA ALA A 19 16.13 -41.54 -7.37
C ALA A 19 17.42 -41.08 -8.08
N ALA A 20 18.16 -41.99 -8.73
CA ALA A 20 19.46 -41.70 -9.32
C ALA A 20 19.55 -42.10 -10.81
N GLY A 21 19.18 -41.17 -11.70
CA GLY A 21 19.56 -41.18 -13.12
C GLY A 21 18.44 -40.64 -14.03
N CYS A 22 18.65 -39.77 -15.01
CA CYS A 22 19.80 -39.03 -15.52
C CYS A 22 19.27 -38.03 -16.56
N PHE A 23 19.85 -36.83 -16.70
CA PHE A 23 19.93 -36.12 -18.00
C PHE A 23 20.95 -34.96 -17.86
N GLU A 24 22.23 -35.20 -18.16
CA GLU A 24 22.95 -35.09 -19.45
C GLU A 24 23.53 -33.68 -19.68
N PRO A 25 24.87 -33.50 -19.80
CA PRO A 25 25.51 -32.20 -20.02
C PRO A 25 25.68 -31.88 -21.51
N GLU A 26 25.11 -30.77 -21.97
CA GLU A 26 25.29 -30.25 -23.33
C GLU A 26 26.57 -29.37 -23.44
N PRO A 27 27.42 -29.57 -24.48
CA PRO A 27 28.61 -28.75 -24.73
C PRO A 27 28.29 -27.32 -25.19
N PRO A 28 29.22 -26.35 -25.04
CA PRO A 28 28.91 -24.93 -25.01
C PRO A 28 28.53 -24.36 -26.37
N VAL A 29 27.31 -23.84 -26.47
CA VAL A 29 26.93 -22.86 -27.49
C VAL A 29 27.53 -21.51 -27.11
N ILE A 30 28.47 -21.04 -27.94
CA ILE A 30 29.01 -19.68 -27.94
C ILE A 30 27.88 -18.65 -27.94
N THR A 31 27.58 -18.10 -26.77
CA THR A 31 26.65 -16.98 -26.57
C THR A 31 27.47 -15.69 -26.50
N PRO A 32 27.17 -14.66 -27.31
CA PRO A 32 27.84 -13.38 -27.17
C PRO A 32 27.53 -12.76 -25.80
N THR A 33 28.58 -12.31 -25.13
CA THR A 33 28.67 -11.30 -24.06
C THR A 33 27.39 -10.96 -23.27
N PRO A 34 27.39 -11.05 -21.92
CA PRO A 34 26.26 -10.59 -21.11
C PRO A 34 25.99 -9.10 -21.34
N THR A 35 24.93 -8.80 -22.09
CA THR A 35 24.26 -7.52 -22.02
C THR A 35 23.28 -7.62 -20.87
N THR A 36 23.44 -6.77 -19.86
CA THR A 36 22.51 -6.57 -18.76
C THR A 36 21.09 -6.38 -19.30
N VAL A 37 20.26 -7.42 -19.20
CA VAL A 37 18.82 -7.32 -19.43
C VAL A 37 18.22 -6.70 -18.16
N PRO A 38 17.62 -5.51 -18.20
CA PRO A 38 16.87 -5.00 -17.07
C PRO A 38 15.68 -5.93 -16.83
N THR A 39 15.55 -6.42 -15.60
CA THR A 39 14.31 -7.04 -15.12
C THR A 39 13.17 -6.07 -15.34
N THR A 40 12.31 -6.33 -16.32
CA THR A 40 11.10 -5.56 -16.56
C THR A 40 10.16 -5.83 -15.38
N MET A 41 10.17 -4.94 -14.39
CA MET A 41 9.05 -4.77 -13.47
C MET A 41 7.76 -4.65 -14.29
N PRO A 42 6.61 -5.13 -13.78
CA PRO A 42 5.32 -4.78 -14.36
C PRO A 42 5.29 -3.26 -14.52
N ALA A 43 5.25 -2.79 -15.76
CA ALA A 43 5.09 -1.39 -16.05
C ALA A 43 3.74 -0.97 -15.48
N THR A 44 3.76 -0.27 -14.34
CA THR A 44 2.67 0.58 -13.93
C THR A 44 2.43 1.53 -15.09
N SER A 45 1.39 1.26 -15.88
CA SER A 45 0.89 2.20 -16.88
C SER A 45 0.78 3.55 -16.19
N PRO A 46 1.37 4.65 -16.72
CA PRO A 46 1.05 5.96 -16.20
C PRO A 46 -0.45 6.12 -16.38
N ILE A 47 -1.15 6.29 -15.25
CA ILE A 47 -2.52 6.79 -15.27
C ILE A 47 -2.46 8.09 -16.08
N PRO A 48 -3.30 8.29 -17.11
CA PRO A 48 -3.33 9.55 -17.84
C PRO A 48 -3.53 10.65 -16.80
N VAL A 49 -2.54 11.53 -16.64
CA VAL A 49 -2.68 12.71 -15.78
C VAL A 49 -3.82 13.52 -16.40
N PRO A 50 -4.98 13.67 -15.74
CA PRO A 50 -5.99 14.57 -16.26
C PRO A 50 -5.36 15.96 -16.32
N THR A 51 -5.30 16.56 -17.51
CA THR A 51 -4.84 17.94 -17.72
C THR A 51 -5.78 18.97 -17.10
N THR A 52 -6.86 18.51 -16.46
CA THR A 52 -7.74 19.31 -15.61
C THR A 52 -7.14 19.36 -14.21
N LYS A 53 -6.74 20.55 -13.76
CA LYS A 53 -6.34 20.80 -12.37
C LYS A 53 -7.35 20.19 -11.40
N ALA A 54 -6.87 19.55 -10.35
CA ALA A 54 -7.75 19.01 -9.32
C ALA A 54 -8.54 20.13 -8.62
N SER A 55 -9.79 19.84 -8.25
CA SER A 55 -10.62 20.80 -7.51
C SER A 55 -10.03 21.07 -6.13
N THR A 56 -9.86 22.35 -5.81
CA THR A 56 -9.44 22.84 -4.49
C THR A 56 -10.63 23.03 -3.53
N LEU A 57 -11.86 22.86 -4.02
CA LEU A 57 -13.07 22.97 -3.22
C LEU A 57 -13.50 21.61 -2.67
N PRO A 58 -13.93 21.53 -1.39
CA PRO A 58 -14.44 20.30 -0.81
C PRO A 58 -15.66 19.75 -1.56
N GLY A 59 -15.74 18.43 -1.64
CA GLY A 59 -16.89 17.70 -2.16
C GLY A 59 -17.70 17.03 -1.04
N PRO A 60 -18.68 16.17 -1.40
CA PRO A 60 -19.44 15.38 -0.42
C PRO A 60 -18.53 14.38 0.29
N THR A 61 -18.86 14.10 1.56
CA THR A 61 -18.24 13.05 2.38
C THR A 61 -19.20 11.89 2.59
N ASP A 62 -18.65 10.71 2.81
CA ASP A 62 -19.41 9.51 3.12
C ASP A 62 -19.59 9.36 4.63
N THR A 63 -20.73 8.80 5.03
CA THR A 63 -20.97 8.44 6.43
C THR A 63 -20.56 6.98 6.65
N LEU A 64 -19.68 6.75 7.62
CA LEU A 64 -19.29 5.39 8.00
C LEU A 64 -20.48 4.61 8.56
N PRO A 65 -20.49 3.26 8.41
CA PRO A 65 -21.49 2.42 9.05
C PRO A 65 -21.58 2.70 10.56
N PRO A 66 -22.79 2.90 11.12
CA PRO A 66 -22.96 3.37 12.50
C PRO A 66 -22.45 2.39 13.56
N GLN A 67 -22.34 1.12 13.20
CA GLN A 67 -21.77 0.05 14.01
C GLN A 67 -20.24 0.15 14.18
N TRP A 68 -19.54 0.83 13.27
CA TRP A 68 -18.08 0.88 13.20
C TRP A 68 -17.55 2.33 13.04
N PRO A 69 -17.82 3.23 14.00
CA PRO A 69 -17.31 4.59 13.95
C PRO A 69 -15.77 4.62 13.99
N LEU A 70 -15.21 5.58 13.25
CA LEU A 70 -13.80 5.93 13.24
C LEU A 70 -13.66 7.44 13.44
N SER A 71 -12.55 7.87 14.04
CA SER A 71 -12.22 9.28 14.29
C SER A 71 -10.87 9.62 13.68
N PHE A 72 -10.78 10.84 13.16
CA PHE A 72 -9.61 11.37 12.50
C PHE A 72 -9.47 12.85 12.82
N THR A 73 -8.24 13.28 13.03
CA THR A 73 -7.92 14.69 13.25
C THR A 73 -6.98 15.14 12.14
N VAL A 74 -7.37 16.20 11.45
CA VAL A 74 -6.55 16.80 10.37
C VAL A 74 -6.25 18.23 10.75
N GLU A 75 -4.96 18.55 10.78
CA GLU A 75 -4.43 19.87 11.08
C GLU A 75 -3.25 20.24 10.16
N LYS A 76 -2.86 21.51 10.19
CA LYS A 76 -1.64 22.00 9.56
C LYS A 76 -0.72 22.48 10.66
N ALA A 77 0.54 22.02 10.65
CA ALA A 77 1.51 22.25 11.72
C ALA A 77 1.71 23.74 12.06
N GLY A 78 1.58 24.64 11.08
CA GLY A 78 1.53 26.08 11.31
C GLY A 78 2.93 26.69 11.45
N MET A 79 3.20 27.31 12.61
CA MET A 79 4.27 28.29 12.85
C MET A 79 5.62 28.04 12.14
N TYR A 80 6.07 26.79 12.08
CA TYR A 80 7.37 26.41 11.52
C TYR A 80 7.28 25.46 10.32
N SER A 81 6.07 25.06 9.93
CA SER A 81 5.86 24.02 8.91
C SER A 81 4.49 24.13 8.27
N THR A 82 4.45 24.01 6.94
CA THR A 82 3.20 23.93 6.17
C THR A 82 2.64 22.51 6.09
N THR A 83 3.27 21.55 6.77
CA THR A 83 2.91 20.13 6.72
C THR A 83 1.48 19.91 7.19
N ILE A 84 0.72 19.17 6.40
CA ILE A 84 -0.59 18.63 6.77
C ILE A 84 -0.36 17.36 7.56
N ILE A 85 -0.91 17.31 8.77
CA ILE A 85 -0.79 16.20 9.69
C ILE A 85 -2.19 15.59 9.87
N THR A 86 -2.34 14.34 9.45
CA THR A 86 -3.57 13.56 9.64
C THR A 86 -3.33 12.48 10.66
N HIS A 87 -3.95 12.63 11.83
CA HIS A 87 -3.95 11.65 12.90
C HIS A 87 -5.11 10.68 12.73
N PHE A 88 -4.80 9.40 12.90
CA PHE A 88 -5.81 8.38 13.04
C PHE A 88 -6.12 8.15 14.53
N ASP A 89 -7.23 8.72 15.00
CA ASP A 89 -7.61 8.67 16.42
C ASP A 89 -8.24 7.32 16.81
N GLY A 90 -8.41 6.41 15.85
CA GLY A 90 -8.97 5.07 16.05
C GLY A 90 -10.50 5.05 16.04
N GLY A 91 -11.09 4.17 16.86
CA GLY A 91 -12.54 3.98 16.94
C GLY A 91 -12.94 2.50 16.96
N LYS A 92 -14.23 2.21 17.13
CA LYS A 92 -14.75 0.83 17.19
C LYS A 92 -14.56 0.07 15.87
N GLY A 93 -14.46 0.79 14.76
CA GLY A 93 -14.21 0.23 13.44
C GLY A 93 -12.76 -0.13 13.14
N LEU A 94 -11.81 0.19 14.04
CA LEU A 94 -10.36 0.09 13.79
C LEU A 94 -9.94 -1.29 13.24
N MET A 95 -10.44 -2.37 13.82
CA MET A 95 -10.08 -3.74 13.43
C MET A 95 -10.47 -4.10 11.99
N TYR A 96 -11.34 -3.32 11.37
CA TYR A 96 -11.80 -3.51 10.00
C TYR A 96 -11.13 -2.57 9.01
N VAL A 97 -10.27 -1.64 9.45
CA VAL A 97 -9.56 -0.74 8.54
C VAL A 97 -8.39 -1.47 7.89
N THR A 98 -8.38 -1.54 6.57
CA THR A 98 -7.30 -2.17 5.79
C THR A 98 -6.29 -1.15 5.29
N ARG A 99 -6.74 0.08 5.01
CA ARG A 99 -5.90 1.18 4.51
C ARG A 99 -6.51 2.54 4.85
N MET A 100 -5.65 3.52 5.10
CA MET A 100 -6.02 4.93 5.17
C MET A 100 -5.15 5.69 4.15
N ASP A 101 -5.79 6.41 3.24
CA ASP A 101 -5.14 7.27 2.27
C ASP A 101 -5.51 8.73 2.55
N VAL A 102 -4.52 9.60 2.51
CA VAL A 102 -4.67 11.05 2.65
C VAL A 102 -4.24 11.68 1.34
N ARG A 103 -5.12 12.50 0.79
CA ARG A 103 -4.87 13.27 -0.42
C ARG A 103 -4.92 14.75 -0.10
N VAL A 104 -3.86 15.47 -0.43
CA VAL A 104 -3.73 16.92 -0.29
C VAL A 104 -3.71 17.54 -1.67
N THR A 105 -4.67 18.42 -1.94
CA THR A 105 -4.70 19.24 -3.15
C THR A 105 -4.28 20.66 -2.81
N HIS A 106 -3.17 21.10 -3.38
CA HIS A 106 -2.62 22.45 -3.23
C HIS A 106 -3.46 23.49 -4.00
N PRO A 107 -3.35 24.80 -3.68
CA PRO A 107 -4.07 25.87 -4.37
C PRO A 107 -3.82 25.94 -5.88
N ASP A 108 -2.65 25.51 -6.32
CA ASP A 108 -2.27 25.45 -7.74
C ASP A 108 -2.89 24.26 -8.49
N GLY A 109 -3.58 23.36 -7.78
CA GLY A 109 -4.20 22.15 -8.29
C GLY A 109 -3.28 20.92 -8.28
N THR A 110 -2.05 21.04 -7.76
CA THR A 110 -1.13 19.92 -7.56
C THR A 110 -1.68 19.00 -6.48
N VAL A 111 -1.52 17.70 -6.66
CA VAL A 111 -2.04 16.68 -5.75
C VAL A 111 -0.88 15.86 -5.21
N LEU A 112 -0.82 15.76 -3.88
CA LEU A 112 0.05 14.85 -3.17
C LEU A 112 -0.80 13.83 -2.41
N THR A 113 -0.36 12.58 -2.41
CA THR A 113 -1.06 11.49 -1.73
C THR A 113 -0.06 10.66 -0.95
N ASP A 114 -0.42 10.30 0.28
CA ASP A 114 0.30 9.33 1.09
C ASP A 114 -0.69 8.55 1.97
N GLY A 115 -0.26 7.48 2.62
CA GLY A 115 -1.17 6.65 3.39
C GLY A 115 -0.50 5.56 4.21
N LEU A 116 -1.33 4.88 4.99
CA LEU A 116 -0.95 3.80 5.89
C LEU A 116 -1.68 2.51 5.53
N ALA A 117 -0.93 1.42 5.46
CA ALA A 117 -1.50 0.07 5.42
C ALA A 117 -1.79 -0.40 6.85
N LYS A 118 -3.02 -0.87 7.10
CA LYS A 118 -3.47 -1.32 8.43
C LYS A 118 -3.09 -0.34 9.57
N PRO A 119 -3.60 0.90 9.52
CA PRO A 119 -3.25 1.93 10.49
C PRO A 119 -3.68 1.52 11.90
N ARG A 120 -2.92 1.95 12.90
CA ARG A 120 -3.21 1.80 14.33
C ARG A 120 -3.58 3.14 14.93
N MET A 121 -4.34 3.09 16.02
CA MET A 121 -4.67 4.30 16.78
C MET A 121 -3.38 5.06 17.17
N GLY A 122 -3.34 6.35 16.86
CA GLY A 122 -2.19 7.22 17.08
C GLY A 122 -1.19 7.27 15.92
N ASP A 123 -1.35 6.47 14.87
CA ASP A 123 -0.54 6.61 13.66
C ASP A 123 -0.91 7.91 12.92
N THR A 124 0.09 8.47 12.23
CA THR A 124 -0.01 9.77 11.57
C THR A 124 0.46 9.68 10.12
N VAL A 125 -0.19 10.43 9.23
CA VAL A 125 0.27 10.69 7.86
C VAL A 125 0.65 12.17 7.75
N GLU A 126 1.87 12.43 7.30
CA GLU A 126 2.41 13.77 7.09
C GLU A 126 2.62 14.02 5.61
N ILE A 127 1.96 15.03 5.05
CA ILE A 127 2.09 15.41 3.64
C ILE A 127 2.48 16.88 3.57
N ALA A 128 3.41 17.22 2.66
CA ALA A 128 3.78 18.59 2.41
C ALA A 128 2.56 19.44 2.00
N GLY A 129 2.25 20.46 2.78
CA GLY A 129 1.23 21.46 2.44
C GLY A 129 1.87 22.76 1.94
N THR A 130 1.03 23.76 1.69
CA THR A 130 1.44 25.10 1.25
C THR A 130 1.19 26.17 2.31
N SER A 131 1.71 27.38 2.07
CA SER A 131 1.34 28.57 2.84
C SER A 131 -0.07 29.09 2.52
N GLY A 132 -0.76 28.47 1.56
CA GLY A 132 -2.16 28.76 1.23
C GLY A 132 -3.15 27.86 1.95
N THR A 133 -4.33 27.75 1.36
CA THR A 133 -5.39 26.83 1.80
C THR A 133 -5.35 25.56 0.98
N ASP A 134 -4.98 24.45 1.62
CA ASP A 134 -4.96 23.14 0.96
C ASP A 134 -6.27 22.41 1.22
N ARG A 135 -6.77 21.66 0.24
CA ARG A 135 -7.88 20.72 0.44
C ARG A 135 -7.32 19.38 0.87
N VAL A 136 -7.86 18.82 1.94
CA VAL A 136 -7.46 17.52 2.49
C VAL A 136 -8.64 16.57 2.41
N GLU A 137 -8.39 15.42 1.80
CA GLU A 137 -9.32 14.30 1.70
C GLU A 137 -8.74 13.11 2.48
N VAL A 138 -9.53 12.50 3.35
CA VAL A 138 -9.17 11.25 4.04
C VAL A 138 -10.09 10.16 3.55
N ILE A 139 -9.50 9.13 2.94
CA ILE A 139 -10.20 7.96 2.42
C ILE A 139 -9.78 6.74 3.23
N VAL A 140 -10.75 5.96 3.65
CA VAL A 140 -10.53 4.78 4.48
C VAL A 140 -11.10 3.56 3.78
N ALA A 141 -10.27 2.55 3.56
CA ALA A 141 -10.69 1.26 3.04
C ALA A 141 -10.99 0.31 4.19
N MET A 142 -12.14 -0.36 4.10
CA MET A 142 -12.63 -1.33 5.08
C MET A 142 -12.40 -2.76 4.58
N ALA A 143 -12.42 -3.72 5.51
CA ALA A 143 -12.29 -5.14 5.21
C ALA A 143 -13.46 -5.70 4.39
N SER A 144 -14.60 -5.00 4.34
CA SER A 144 -15.71 -5.29 3.44
C SER A 144 -15.36 -5.08 1.95
N GLY A 145 -14.26 -4.38 1.66
CA GLY A 145 -13.84 -3.97 0.31
C GLY A 145 -14.34 -2.59 -0.08
N GLU A 146 -15.18 -1.95 0.73
CA GLU A 146 -15.66 -0.59 0.50
C GLU A 146 -14.66 0.46 0.98
N ALA A 147 -14.63 1.61 0.31
CA ALA A 147 -13.84 2.76 0.70
C ALA A 147 -14.75 3.97 0.94
N TYR A 148 -14.46 4.73 2.00
CA TYR A 148 -15.26 5.85 2.46
C TYR A 148 -14.40 7.11 2.52
N LYS A 149 -14.84 8.20 1.89
CA LYS A 149 -14.21 9.52 2.06
C LYS A 149 -14.81 10.21 3.28
N VAL A 150 -14.15 10.04 4.42
CA VAL A 150 -14.64 10.44 5.74
C VAL A 150 -14.36 11.90 6.07
N ILE A 151 -13.32 12.49 5.47
CA ILE A 151 -13.00 13.91 5.58
C ILE A 151 -12.79 14.46 4.18
N ASP A 152 -13.36 15.64 3.93
CA ASP A 152 -13.08 16.48 2.79
C ASP A 152 -13.24 17.93 3.24
N LYS A 153 -12.13 18.63 3.50
CA LYS A 153 -12.15 20.00 4.01
C LYS A 153 -10.96 20.81 3.54
N GLN A 154 -11.12 22.13 3.59
CA GLN A 154 -10.02 23.07 3.39
C GLN A 154 -9.31 23.37 4.72
N VAL A 155 -7.98 23.38 4.68
CA VAL A 155 -7.10 23.64 5.82
C VAL A 155 -6.19 24.82 5.48
N ALA A 156 -6.55 25.99 6.02
CA ALA A 156 -5.78 27.21 5.83
C ALA A 156 -4.49 27.20 6.66
N TYR A 157 -3.42 27.75 6.09
CA TYR A 157 -2.23 28.11 6.86
C TYR A 157 -2.56 29.26 7.82
N LYS A 158 -2.18 29.10 9.09
CA LYS A 158 -2.32 30.12 10.12
C LYS A 158 -0.93 30.64 10.50
N PRO A 159 -0.44 31.71 9.84
CA PRO A 159 0.72 32.43 10.34
C PRO A 159 0.31 33.12 11.65
N HIS A 160 1.11 32.98 12.70
CA HIS A 160 0.93 33.73 13.95
C HIS A 160 1.44 35.16 13.79
#